data_AF-D6E7Q1-F1
#
_entry.id   AF-D6E7Q1-F1
#
_cell.length_a   1.000
_cell.length_b   1.000
_cell.length_c   1.000
_cell.angle_alpha   90.00
_cell.angle_beta   90.00
_cell.angle_gamma   90.00
#
_symmetry.space_group_name_H-M   'P 1'
#
loop_
_entity.id
_entity.type
_entity.pdbx_description
1 polymer ?
#
loop_
_entity_poly.entity_id
_entity_poly.type
_entity_poly.pdbx_seq_one_letter_code
_entity_poly.pdbx_strand_id
1 'polypeptide(L)'
;MQAADQVTAPEYGVERGARGKYVGTYGTVRKCTFCAHRLAWGEAPACCETCIGDARYFGDLNDPESKVAQLAASPRAFRLREELGTNPSVYYLK
;
A
#
# COMPACT_ATOMS: atom_id res chain seq x y z
N MET A 1 -17.19 -19.82 2.96
CA MET A 1 -15.93 -19.06 2.81
C MET A 1 -15.22 -19.61 1.58
N GLN A 2 -14.92 -18.77 0.59
CA GLN A 2 -14.14 -19.20 -0.59
C GLN A 2 -12.68 -19.41 -0.19
N ALA A 3 -12.03 -20.45 -0.72
CA ALA A 3 -10.62 -20.72 -0.46
C ALA A 3 -9.73 -19.64 -1.12
N ALA A 4 -8.57 -19.35 -0.55
CA ALA A 4 -7.73 -18.21 -0.94
C ALA A 4 -7.23 -18.27 -2.41
N ASP A 5 -7.28 -19.45 -3.02
CA ASP A 5 -7.01 -19.74 -4.43
C ASP A 5 -8.21 -19.43 -5.36
N GLN A 6 -9.43 -19.42 -4.83
CA GLN A 6 -10.67 -19.17 -5.57
C GLN A 6 -11.02 -17.69 -5.69
N VAL A 7 -10.30 -16.82 -4.97
CA VAL A 7 -10.49 -15.37 -5.05
C VAL A 7 -9.65 -14.82 -6.22
N THR A 8 -10.32 -14.61 -7.36
CA THR A 8 -9.84 -13.71 -8.41
C THR A 8 -9.50 -12.39 -7.75
N ALA A 9 -8.31 -11.86 -8.04
CA ALA A 9 -7.85 -10.57 -7.53
C ALA A 9 -8.36 -9.48 -8.46
N PRO A 10 -9.62 -8.99 -8.29
CA PRO A 10 -10.27 -8.09 -9.23
C PRO A 10 -9.94 -6.64 -8.88
N GLU A 11 -9.02 -6.42 -7.93
CA GLU A 11 -8.85 -5.15 -7.24
C GLU A 11 -8.52 -4.00 -8.20
N TYR A 12 -8.03 -4.28 -9.41
CA TYR A 12 -7.75 -3.26 -10.45
C TYR A 12 -8.83 -3.15 -11.53
N GLY A 13 -10.03 -3.69 -11.32
CA GLY A 13 -11.08 -3.76 -12.35
C GLY A 13 -10.72 -4.66 -13.53
N VAL A 14 -9.76 -5.56 -13.34
CA VAL A 14 -9.29 -6.52 -14.36
C VAL A 14 -9.51 -7.93 -13.83
N GLU A 15 -10.43 -8.65 -14.44
CA GLU A 15 -10.62 -10.08 -14.18
C GLU A 15 -9.41 -10.87 -14.67
N ARG A 16 -8.64 -11.42 -13.74
CA ARG A 16 -7.43 -12.19 -14.04
C ARG A 16 -7.67 -13.69 -14.21
N GLY A 17 -8.94 -14.10 -14.24
CA GLY A 17 -9.36 -15.50 -14.34
C GLY A 17 -9.12 -16.30 -13.05
N ALA A 18 -9.72 -17.50 -12.98
CA ALA A 18 -9.52 -18.41 -11.86
C ALA A 18 -8.03 -18.76 -11.71
N ARG A 19 -7.51 -18.81 -10.47
CA ARG A 19 -6.11 -19.19 -10.25
C ARG A 19 -5.94 -20.66 -10.64
N GLY A 20 -5.34 -20.90 -11.81
CA GLY A 20 -5.08 -22.23 -12.36
C GLY A 20 -3.62 -22.42 -12.73
N LYS A 21 -3.29 -23.61 -13.28
CA LYS A 21 -1.91 -23.95 -13.67
C LYS A 21 -1.37 -22.97 -14.70
N TYR A 22 -2.22 -22.43 -15.60
CA TYR A 22 -1.94 -21.28 -16.45
C TYR A 22 -3.24 -20.49 -16.74
N VAL A 23 -3.08 -19.16 -16.92
CA VAL A 23 -4.09 -18.07 -16.95
C VAL A 23 -4.55 -17.56 -15.57
N GLY A 24 -3.60 -16.92 -14.84
CA GLY A 24 -3.81 -16.11 -13.62
C GLY A 24 -2.64 -16.13 -12.59
N THR A 25 -1.79 -15.08 -12.56
CA THR A 25 -0.66 -14.72 -11.63
C THR A 25 0.26 -15.79 -11.00
N TYR A 26 0.46 -16.96 -11.59
CA TYR A 26 1.62 -17.80 -11.26
C TYR A 26 2.85 -17.32 -12.04
N GLY A 27 4.02 -17.18 -11.40
CA GLY A 27 5.25 -16.67 -12.03
C GLY A 27 5.31 -15.15 -12.27
N THR A 28 4.36 -14.37 -11.73
CA THR A 28 4.36 -12.90 -11.82
C THR A 28 4.66 -12.27 -10.46
N VAL A 29 5.57 -11.29 -10.41
CA VAL A 29 5.91 -10.57 -9.19
C VAL A 29 4.77 -9.64 -8.78
N ARG A 30 4.47 -9.57 -7.48
CA ARG A 30 3.56 -8.59 -6.88
C ARG A 30 4.24 -7.88 -5.72
N LYS A 31 3.81 -6.64 -5.46
CA LYS A 31 4.27 -5.82 -4.36
C LYS A 31 3.17 -4.87 -3.91
N CYS A 32 3.40 -4.16 -2.81
CA CYS A 32 2.57 -3.02 -2.43
C CYS A 32 2.57 -1.97 -3.56
N THR A 33 1.38 -1.49 -3.89
CA THR A 33 1.12 -0.44 -4.90
C THR A 33 0.42 0.76 -4.26
N PHE A 34 0.45 0.86 -2.93
CA PHE A 34 -0.33 1.84 -2.16
C PHE A 34 -1.81 1.87 -2.51
N CYS A 35 -2.38 0.69 -2.82
CA CYS A 35 -3.78 0.56 -3.22
C CYS A 35 -4.15 1.50 -4.37
N ALA A 36 -3.29 1.61 -5.40
CA ALA A 36 -3.52 2.48 -6.55
C ALA A 36 -4.94 2.39 -7.14
N HIS A 37 -5.57 1.22 -7.11
CA HIS A 37 -6.96 1.02 -7.52
C HIS A 37 -7.98 1.75 -6.64
N ARG A 38 -7.80 1.76 -5.32
CA ARG A 38 -8.65 2.48 -4.37
C ARG A 38 -8.44 3.99 -4.48
N LEU A 39 -7.18 4.40 -4.58
CA LEU A 39 -6.83 5.82 -4.77
C LEU A 39 -7.47 6.39 -6.04
N ALA A 40 -7.56 5.61 -7.12
CA ALA A 40 -8.24 6.02 -8.34
C ALA A 40 -9.74 6.30 -8.15
N TRP A 41 -10.36 5.74 -7.11
CA TRP A 41 -11.75 5.99 -6.72
C TRP A 41 -11.89 6.97 -5.55
N GLY A 42 -10.78 7.60 -5.12
CA GLY A 42 -10.78 8.52 -3.97
C GLY A 42 -10.87 7.82 -2.62
N GLU A 43 -10.70 6.49 -2.57
CA GLU A 43 -10.71 5.73 -1.33
C GLU A 43 -9.31 5.66 -0.69
N ALA A 44 -9.27 5.60 0.64
CA ALA A 44 -8.02 5.40 1.39
C ALA A 44 -7.45 3.99 1.15
N PRO A 45 -6.12 3.78 1.30
CA PRO A 45 -5.56 2.43 1.22
C PRO A 45 -6.13 1.49 2.29
N ALA A 46 -6.38 0.24 1.91
CA ALA A 46 -7.03 -0.76 2.77
C ALA A 46 -6.29 -0.99 4.09
N CYS A 47 -4.96 -0.95 4.07
CA CYS A 47 -4.16 -1.12 5.28
C CYS A 47 -4.24 0.06 6.25
N CYS A 48 -4.62 1.26 5.79
CA CYS A 48 -4.87 2.42 6.64
C CYS A 48 -6.28 2.36 7.22
N GLU A 49 -7.28 2.08 6.38
CA GLU A 49 -8.69 2.01 6.80
C GLU A 49 -8.98 0.89 7.81
N THR A 50 -8.31 -0.25 7.67
CA THR A 50 -8.50 -1.40 8.58
C THR A 50 -7.67 -1.30 9.88
N CYS A 51 -6.87 -0.24 10.04
CA CYS A 51 -5.94 -0.13 11.15
C CYS A 51 -6.65 0.39 12.41
N ILE A 52 -7.11 -0.52 13.27
CA ILE A 52 -7.80 -0.19 14.52
C ILE A 52 -7.00 0.77 15.42
N GLY A 53 -5.67 0.68 15.40
CA GLY A 53 -4.80 1.52 16.23
C GLY A 53 -4.34 2.82 15.59
N ASP A 54 -4.86 3.21 14.41
CA ASP A 54 -4.47 4.42 13.67
C ASP A 54 -2.95 4.62 13.55
N ALA A 55 -2.24 3.51 13.35
CA ALA A 55 -0.79 3.50 13.22
C ALA A 55 -0.31 3.87 11.81
N ARG A 56 -1.21 3.87 10.82
CA ARG A 56 -0.88 4.04 9.40
C ARG A 56 -1.65 5.22 8.81
N TYR A 57 -0.91 6.16 8.25
CA TYR A 57 -1.43 7.35 7.57
C TYR A 57 -0.95 7.34 6.13
N PHE A 58 -1.80 7.80 5.21
CA PHE A 58 -1.48 7.91 3.79
C PHE A 58 -1.90 9.29 3.28
N GLY A 59 -1.10 9.89 2.39
CA GLY A 59 -1.29 11.27 1.92
C GLY A 59 -0.12 11.76 1.07
N ASP A 60 -0.17 13.03 0.69
CA ASP A 60 0.88 13.68 -0.11
C ASP A 60 2.02 14.20 0.78
N LEU A 61 3.26 13.79 0.50
CA LEU A 61 4.45 14.28 1.19
C LEU A 61 4.88 15.68 0.75
N ASN A 62 4.41 16.14 -0.41
CA ASN A 62 4.73 17.46 -0.96
C ASN A 62 3.81 18.56 -0.43
N ASP A 63 2.65 18.18 0.12
CA ASP A 63 1.73 19.09 0.78
C ASP A 63 2.12 19.23 2.26
N PRO A 64 2.66 20.40 2.69
CA PRO A 64 3.09 20.62 4.08
C PRO A 64 1.92 20.63 5.07
N GLU A 65 0.69 20.89 4.61
CA GLU A 65 -0.50 20.83 5.46
C GLU A 65 -0.98 19.40 5.70
N SER A 66 -0.48 18.44 4.92
CA SER A 66 -0.85 17.03 5.06
C SER A 66 -0.33 16.43 6.37
N LYS A 67 -1.15 15.55 6.96
CA LYS A 67 -0.78 14.84 8.19
C LYS A 67 0.50 14.02 8.00
N VAL A 68 0.69 13.44 6.82
CA VAL A 68 1.86 12.60 6.51
C VAL A 68 3.13 13.44 6.41
N ALA A 69 3.08 14.62 5.78
CA ALA A 69 4.23 15.53 5.72
C ALA A 69 4.65 15.99 7.13
N GLN A 70 3.69 16.35 7.97
CA GLN A 70 3.95 16.74 9.36
C GLN A 70 4.55 15.59 10.20
N LEU A 71 4.04 14.36 10.03
CA LEU A 71 4.58 13.19 10.71
C LEU A 71 5.99 12.83 10.21
N ALA A 72 6.25 12.96 8.91
CA ALA A 72 7.56 12.71 8.33
C ALA A 72 8.63 13.73 8.78
N ALA A 73 8.21 14.96 9.10
CA ALA A 73 9.09 15.99 9.67
C ALA A 73 9.29 15.86 11.20
N SER A 74 8.60 14.92 11.86
CA SER A 74 8.71 14.70 13.31
C SER A 74 10.12 14.23 13.69
N PRO A 75 10.66 14.62 14.86
CA PRO A 75 11.93 14.08 15.36
C PRO A 75 11.89 12.57 15.64
N ARG A 76 10.69 11.96 15.67
CA ARG A 76 10.54 10.50 15.81
C ARG A 76 10.60 9.77 14.47
N ALA A 77 10.59 10.49 13.35
CA ALA A 77 10.55 9.92 12.02
C ALA A 77 11.91 9.36 11.60
N PHE A 78 11.89 8.17 11.00
CA PHE A 78 13.04 7.58 10.34
C PHE A 78 12.58 6.72 9.16
N ARG A 79 13.45 6.52 8.17
CA ARG A 79 13.22 5.55 7.09
C ARG A 79 14.07 4.31 7.30
N LEU A 80 13.62 3.19 6.73
CA LEU A 80 14.38 1.95 6.79
C LEU A 80 15.55 2.00 5.80
N ARG A 81 16.73 1.57 6.27
CA ARG A 81 17.94 1.40 5.45
C ARG A 81 18.33 2.67 4.67
N GLU A 82 18.35 3.81 5.34
CA GLU A 82 18.70 5.10 4.72
C GLU A 82 20.11 5.10 4.12
N GLU A 83 21.03 4.32 4.69
CA GLU A 83 22.40 4.15 4.21
C GLU A 83 22.49 3.64 2.77
N LEU A 84 21.43 3.01 2.25
CA LEU A 84 21.37 2.50 0.88
C LEU A 84 20.95 3.56 -0.15
N GLY A 85 20.59 4.78 0.27
CA GLY A 85 20.26 5.88 -0.65
C GLY A 85 18.99 5.69 -1.49
N THR A 86 18.13 4.74 -1.13
CA THR A 86 16.93 4.37 -1.93
C THR A 86 15.77 5.35 -1.80
N ASN A 87 15.85 6.31 -0.86
CA ASN A 87 14.84 7.32 -0.58
C ASN A 87 13.39 6.78 -0.53
N PRO A 88 13.10 5.81 0.35
CA PRO A 88 11.77 5.20 0.41
C PRO A 88 10.72 6.23 0.88
N SER A 89 9.51 6.11 0.35
CA SER A 89 8.38 6.99 0.69
C SER A 89 7.59 6.56 1.93
N VAL A 90 8.08 5.57 2.69
CA VAL A 90 7.45 5.09 3.93
C VAL A 90 8.31 5.51 5.11
N TYR A 91 7.70 6.25 6.03
CA TYR A 91 8.33 6.76 7.24
C TYR A 91 7.77 6.01 8.45
N TYR A 92 8.65 5.65 9.38
CA TYR A 92 8.31 5.00 10.63
C TYR A 92 8.50 5.99 11.78
N LEU A 93 7.68 5.87 12.81
CA LEU A 93 7.78 6.70 14.01
C LEU A 93 8.23 5.84 15.19
N LYS A 94 9.27 6.29 15.90
CA LYS A 94 9.81 5.62 17.10
C LYS A 94 9.05 5.95 18.37
#